data_AF-A0AAI8VR10-F1
#
_entry.id   AF-A0AAI8VR10-F1
#
_cell.length_a   1.000
_cell.length_b   1.000
_cell.length_c   1.000
_cell.angle_alpha   90.00
_cell.angle_beta   90.00
_cell.angle_gamma   90.00
#
_symmetry.space_group_name_H-M   'P 1'
#
loop_
_entity.id
_entity.type
_entity.pdbx_description
1 polymer ?
#
loop_
_entity_poly.entity_id
_entity_poly.type
_entity_poly.pdbx_seq_one_letter_code
_entity_poly.pdbx_strand_id
1 'polypeptide(L)'
;MAALVIQLFSSKGCGVDLVFLQLSRFEPAERSEDSTEEDRHCDRMRQLGAWSFSSVDSYHMIGWMKPELLDGKPLVVAAWPQSGEGVWVLTARDRDEAAEKGLGRVWNASTMDERCEVVESLGGIFYSDPTLCPAWKLVEDMETYYPYRHG
;
A
#
# COMPACT_ATOMS: atom_id res chain seq x y z
N MET A 1 9.55 6.43 -18.45
CA MET A 1 9.81 5.56 -17.28
C MET A 1 9.53 6.38 -16.05
N ALA A 2 8.31 6.29 -15.52
CA ALA A 2 7.95 6.99 -14.29
C ALA A 2 8.69 6.32 -13.15
N ALA A 3 9.57 7.05 -12.49
CA ALA A 3 10.23 6.59 -11.29
C ALA A 3 9.17 6.52 -10.19
N LEU A 4 8.61 5.33 -9.99
CA LEU A 4 7.72 5.04 -8.88
C LEU A 4 8.54 5.09 -7.59
N VAL A 5 8.52 6.25 -6.93
CA VAL A 5 8.80 6.30 -5.49
C VAL A 5 7.58 5.75 -4.80
N ILE A 6 7.53 4.42 -4.69
CA ILE A 6 6.60 3.82 -3.76
C ILE A 6 7.21 3.99 -2.38
N GLN A 7 6.78 5.05 -1.70
CA GLN A 7 7.00 5.17 -0.29
C GLN A 7 6.15 4.09 0.41
N LEU A 8 6.81 3.14 1.09
CA LEU A 8 6.24 2.33 2.18
C LEU A 8 5.89 3.20 3.40
N PHE A 9 5.30 4.39 3.20
CA PHE A 9 4.83 5.23 4.29
C PHE A 9 3.44 4.79 4.71
N SER A 10 3.42 3.60 5.30
CA SER A 10 2.63 3.34 6.49
C SER A 10 3.37 2.30 7.32
N SER A 11 4.44 2.75 8.00
CA SER A 11 5.30 1.95 8.88
C SER A 11 6.12 0.86 8.16
N LYS A 12 7.36 0.69 8.61
CA LYS A 12 8.27 -0.43 8.37
C LYS A 12 7.54 -1.68 7.84
N GLY A 13 7.79 -2.06 6.58
CA GLY A 13 7.21 -3.28 5.99
C GLY A 13 7.38 -4.42 6.98
N CYS A 14 6.26 -5.00 7.41
CA CYS A 14 6.34 -6.11 8.36
C CYS A 14 6.93 -7.33 7.64
N GLY A 15 7.36 -8.34 8.40
CA GLY A 15 7.96 -9.54 7.80
C GLY A 15 7.07 -10.19 6.72
N VAL A 16 5.74 -10.05 6.84
CA VAL A 16 4.77 -10.53 5.85
C VAL A 16 4.80 -9.71 4.56
N ASP A 17 4.89 -8.38 4.65
CA ASP A 17 5.00 -7.50 3.46
C ASP A 17 6.25 -7.86 2.64
N LEU A 18 7.39 -8.03 3.31
CA LEU A 18 8.66 -8.36 2.64
C LEU A 18 8.58 -9.69 1.89
N VAL A 19 7.99 -10.72 2.51
CA VAL A 19 7.79 -12.03 1.87
C VAL A 19 6.86 -11.91 0.67
N PHE A 20 5.75 -11.17 0.79
CA PHE A 20 4.83 -10.94 -0.33
C PHE A 20 5.50 -10.21 -1.50
N LEU A 21 6.35 -9.22 -1.20
CA LEU A 21 7.11 -8.47 -2.20
C LEU A 21 8.24 -9.29 -2.85
N GLN A 22 8.50 -10.50 -2.34
CA GLN A 22 9.61 -11.38 -2.73
C GLN A 22 10.98 -10.77 -2.37
N LEU A 23 11.04 -10.07 -1.24
CA LEU A 23 12.25 -9.48 -0.69
C LEU A 23 12.78 -10.30 0.49
N SER A 24 14.08 -10.19 0.74
CA SER A 24 14.69 -10.73 1.95
C SER A 24 14.17 -10.00 3.18
N ARG A 25 13.97 -10.74 4.27
CA ARG A 25 13.62 -10.16 5.58
C ARG A 25 14.82 -9.58 6.30
N PHE A 26 16.02 -9.98 5.92
CA PHE A 26 17.24 -9.71 6.68
C PHE A 26 18.33 -9.03 5.85
N GLU A 27 18.26 -9.16 4.53
CA GLU A 27 19.23 -8.57 3.61
C GLU A 27 18.61 -7.36 2.89
N PRO A 28 19.37 -6.27 2.68
CA PRO A 28 18.94 -5.18 1.83
C PRO A 28 18.59 -5.68 0.42
N ALA A 29 17.49 -5.19 -0.13
CA ALA A 29 17.14 -5.39 -1.53
C ALA A 29 17.58 -4.16 -2.33
N GLU A 30 18.32 -4.39 -3.41
CA GLU A 30 18.64 -3.35 -4.38
C GLU A 30 17.54 -3.26 -5.44
N ARG A 31 17.41 -2.08 -6.04
CA ARG A 31 16.49 -1.85 -7.15
C ARG A 31 16.94 -2.64 -8.38
N SER A 32 15.98 -3.22 -9.11
CA SER A 32 16.29 -3.93 -10.36
C SER A 32 16.68 -2.95 -11.47
N GLU A 33 17.73 -3.28 -12.23
CA GLU A 33 18.06 -2.58 -13.48
C GLU A 33 17.16 -3.02 -14.65
N ASP A 34 16.53 -4.21 -14.56
CA ASP A 34 15.52 -4.67 -15.51
C ASP A 34 14.18 -3.99 -15.21
N SER A 35 13.69 -3.21 -16.17
CA SER A 35 12.42 -2.50 -16.08
C SER A 35 11.22 -3.42 -15.88
N THR A 36 11.25 -4.63 -16.44
CA THR A 36 10.15 -5.59 -16.34
C THR A 36 10.03 -6.15 -14.92
N GLU A 37 11.17 -6.47 -14.31
CA GLU A 37 11.18 -6.92 -12.91
C GLU A 37 10.77 -5.80 -11.96
N GLU A 38 11.19 -4.57 -12.25
CA GLU A 38 10.79 -3.38 -11.49
C GLU A 38 9.28 -3.11 -11.58
N ASP A 39 8.69 -3.24 -12.78
CA ASP A 39 7.25 -3.07 -12.99
C ASP A 39 6.46 -4.11 -12.19
N ARG A 40 6.90 -5.38 -12.20
CA ARG A 40 6.28 -6.45 -11.38
C ARG A 40 6.43 -6.19 -9.88
N HIS A 41 7.55 -5.65 -9.44
CA HIS A 41 7.75 -5.27 -8.05
C HIS A 41 6.78 -4.15 -7.65
N CYS A 42 6.62 -3.13 -8.50
CA CYS A 42 5.64 -2.07 -8.32
C CYS A 42 4.20 -2.61 -8.25
N ASP A 43 3.85 -3.59 -9.09
CA ASP A 43 2.52 -4.21 -9.07
C ASP A 43 2.25 -4.92 -7.73
N ARG A 44 3.23 -5.65 -7.19
CA ARG A 44 3.10 -6.27 -5.86
C ARG A 44 2.97 -5.22 -4.75
N MET A 45 3.69 -4.11 -4.86
CA MET A 45 3.53 -3.00 -3.90
C MET A 45 2.13 -2.39 -3.97
N ARG A 46 1.58 -2.15 -5.17
CA ARG A 46 0.20 -1.66 -5.34
C ARG A 46 -0.83 -2.63 -4.75
N GLN A 47 -0.61 -3.94 -4.90
CA GLN A 47 -1.43 -4.97 -4.27
C GLN A 47 -1.43 -4.90 -2.74
N LEU A 48 -0.43 -4.27 -2.11
CA LEU A 48 -0.39 -4.00 -0.66
C LEU A 48 -0.98 -2.62 -0.28
N GLY A 49 -1.59 -1.90 -1.22
CA GLY A 49 -2.16 -0.56 -1.00
C GLY A 49 -1.14 0.57 -1.13
N ALA A 50 0.00 0.33 -1.78
CA ALA A 50 0.95 1.38 -2.10
C ALA A 50 0.38 2.39 -3.10
N TRP A 51 0.71 3.66 -2.89
CA TRP A 51 0.31 4.75 -3.76
C TRP A 51 1.32 4.95 -4.87
N SER A 52 0.84 5.40 -6.03
CA SER A 52 1.69 5.82 -7.13
C SER A 52 1.88 7.34 -7.17
N PHE A 53 3.05 7.75 -7.64
CA PHE A 53 3.41 9.15 -7.89
C PHE A 53 3.92 9.25 -9.33
N SER A 54 3.66 10.38 -9.99
CA SER A 54 4.11 10.59 -11.37
C SER A 54 5.64 10.65 -11.49
N SER A 55 6.33 11.08 -10.43
CA SER A 55 7.79 11.16 -10.38
C SER A 55 8.33 11.19 -8.94
N VAL A 56 9.62 10.92 -8.81
CA VAL A 56 10.39 11.11 -7.56
C VAL A 56 10.29 12.57 -7.07
N ASP A 57 10.38 13.51 -8.00
CA ASP A 57 10.30 14.94 -7.69
C ASP A 57 8.91 15.33 -7.19
N SER A 58 7.83 14.80 -7.77
CA SER A 58 6.47 15.09 -7.29
C SER A 58 6.24 14.56 -5.88
N TYR A 59 6.75 13.37 -5.59
CA TYR A 59 6.76 12.81 -4.25
C TYR A 59 7.53 13.70 -3.25
N HIS A 60 8.77 14.10 -3.55
CA HIS A 60 9.55 14.98 -2.67
C HIS A 60 8.90 16.35 -2.49
N MET A 61 8.36 16.91 -3.57
CA MET A 61 7.66 18.19 -3.56
C MET A 61 6.45 18.15 -2.63
N ILE A 62 5.62 17.10 -2.71
CA ILE A 62 4.46 16.94 -1.81
C ILE A 62 4.94 16.82 -0.37
N GLY A 63 5.97 16.01 -0.10
CA GLY A 63 6.51 15.87 1.25
C GLY A 63 7.06 17.17 1.85
N TRP A 64 7.63 18.04 1.02
CA TRP A 64 8.21 19.32 1.46
C TRP A 64 7.17 20.44 1.58
N MET A 65 6.28 20.56 0.59
CA MET A 65 5.33 21.67 0.51
C MET A 65 4.01 21.38 1.24
N LYS A 66 3.59 20.12 1.31
CA LYS A 66 2.29 19.69 1.82
C LYS A 66 2.37 18.36 2.56
N PRO A 67 3.19 18.25 3.63
CA PRO A 67 3.34 17.01 4.40
C PRO A 67 2.00 16.46 4.90
N GLU A 68 1.06 17.35 5.23
CA GLU A 68 -0.28 17.01 5.73
C GLU A 68 -1.09 16.17 4.73
N LEU A 69 -0.81 16.28 3.42
CA LEU A 69 -1.45 15.45 2.41
C LEU A 69 -0.97 14.00 2.46
N LEU A 70 0.28 13.77 2.86
CA LEU A 70 0.81 12.42 3.05
C LEU A 70 0.30 11.79 4.34
N ASP A 71 -0.03 12.60 5.35
CA ASP A 71 -0.53 12.12 6.64
C ASP A 71 -2.05 11.96 6.69
N GLY A 72 -2.80 12.80 5.97
CA GLY A 72 -4.26 12.69 5.83
C GLY A 72 -4.71 11.74 4.72
N LYS A 73 -3.80 10.94 4.15
CA LYS A 73 -4.13 10.04 3.05
C LYS A 73 -4.91 8.81 3.56
N PRO A 74 -5.89 8.31 2.80
CA PRO A 74 -6.54 7.05 3.12
C PRO A 74 -5.52 5.90 3.16
N LEU A 75 -5.69 5.03 4.15
CA LEU A 75 -4.94 3.80 4.26
C LEU A 75 -5.76 2.68 3.63
N VAL A 76 -5.10 1.90 2.78
CA VAL A 76 -5.63 0.66 2.22
C VAL A 76 -4.73 -0.47 2.70
N VAL A 77 -5.31 -1.42 3.42
CA VAL A 77 -4.64 -2.62 3.89
C VAL A 77 -5.24 -3.80 3.15
N ALA A 78 -4.40 -4.50 2.39
CA ALA A 78 -4.79 -5.70 1.68
C ALA A 78 -4.17 -6.94 2.35
N ALA A 79 -4.92 -8.03 2.39
CA ALA A 79 -4.45 -9.34 2.78
C ALA A 79 -4.88 -10.37 1.72
N TRP A 80 -3.90 -11.10 1.21
CA TRP A 80 -4.04 -12.04 0.10
C TRP A 80 -3.95 -13.47 0.62
N PRO A 81 -5.05 -14.25 0.62
CA PRO A 81 -5.03 -15.63 1.08
C PRO A 81 -4.01 -16.47 0.31
N GLN A 82 -3.35 -17.43 0.97
CA GLN A 82 -2.41 -18.35 0.31
C GLN A 82 -3.10 -19.23 -0.74
N SER A 83 -4.42 -19.42 -0.66
CA SER A 83 -5.20 -20.08 -1.71
C SER A 83 -5.13 -19.36 -3.05
N GLY A 84 -4.78 -18.07 -3.06
CA GLY A 84 -4.85 -17.20 -4.23
C GLY A 84 -6.27 -16.76 -4.60
N GLU A 85 -7.26 -17.11 -3.78
CA GLU A 85 -8.66 -16.80 -4.03
C GLU A 85 -9.05 -15.48 -3.38
N GLY A 86 -9.21 -14.44 -4.20
CA GLY A 86 -9.70 -13.13 -3.78
C GLY A 86 -8.72 -12.34 -2.90
N VAL A 87 -9.25 -11.31 -2.25
CA VAL A 87 -8.50 -10.40 -1.37
C VAL A 87 -9.38 -9.86 -0.27
N TRP A 88 -8.84 -9.77 0.94
CA TRP A 88 -9.44 -9.03 2.04
C TRP A 88 -8.90 -7.61 2.07
N VAL A 89 -9.78 -6.62 2.13
CA VAL A 89 -9.40 -5.20 2.13
C VAL A 89 -10.03 -4.47 3.30
N LEU A 90 -9.20 -3.76 4.06
CA LEU A 90 -9.61 -2.83 5.10
C LEU A 90 -9.12 -1.43 4.74
N THR A 91 -10.01 -0.45 4.89
CA THR A 91 -9.68 0.95 4.63
C THR A 91 -9.88 1.83 5.88
N ALA A 92 -9.12 2.92 5.95
CA ALA A 92 -9.32 4.00 6.90
C ALA A 92 -9.12 5.33 6.17
N ARG A 93 -9.87 6.38 6.53
CA ARG A 93 -9.77 7.69 5.87
C ARG A 93 -8.44 8.37 6.14
N ASP A 94 -7.88 8.15 7.32
CA ASP A 94 -6.65 8.76 7.81
C ASP A 94 -6.02 7.89 8.93
N ARG A 95 -4.91 8.38 9.48
CA ARG A 95 -4.18 7.71 10.58
C ARG A 95 -4.99 7.63 11.88
N ASP A 96 -5.87 8.58 12.15
CA ASP A 96 -6.65 8.62 13.39
C ASP A 96 -7.70 7.51 13.36
N GLU A 97 -8.46 7.40 12.27
CA GLU A 97 -9.40 6.30 12.08
C GLU A 97 -8.67 4.94 12.05
N ALA A 98 -7.47 4.88 11.45
CA ALA A 98 -6.65 3.67 11.46
C ALA A 98 -6.27 3.24 12.89
N ALA A 99 -5.93 4.20 13.75
CA ALA A 99 -5.62 3.96 15.15
C ALA A 99 -6.87 3.51 15.93
N GLU A 100 -8.01 4.17 15.74
CA GLU A 100 -9.29 3.81 16.37
C GLU A 100 -9.75 2.39 16.01
N LYS A 101 -9.63 2.02 14.73
CA LYS A 101 -9.87 0.63 14.26
C LYS A 101 -8.81 -0.36 14.75
N GLY A 102 -7.66 0.12 15.23
CA GLY A 102 -6.56 -0.70 15.69
C GLY A 102 -5.87 -1.45 14.55
N LEU A 103 -5.69 -0.80 13.40
CA LEU A 103 -4.99 -1.34 12.22
C LEU A 103 -3.57 -1.81 12.56
N GLY A 104 -2.94 -1.24 13.59
CA GLY A 104 -1.65 -1.69 14.13
C GLY A 104 -1.52 -3.21 14.28
N ARG A 105 -2.63 -3.89 14.63
CA ARG A 105 -2.70 -5.35 14.81
C ARG A 105 -2.40 -6.13 13.53
N VAL A 106 -2.72 -5.58 12.36
CA VAL A 106 -2.46 -6.20 11.06
C VAL A 106 -0.96 -6.49 10.88
N TRP A 107 -0.10 -5.58 11.31
CA TRP A 107 1.36 -5.73 11.14
C TRP A 107 2.01 -6.67 12.15
N ASN A 108 1.25 -7.21 13.11
CA ASN A 108 1.71 -8.29 14.00
C ASN A 108 1.58 -9.68 13.35
N ALA A 109 0.81 -9.81 12.27
CA ALA A 109 0.64 -11.08 11.58
C ALA A 109 1.98 -11.62 11.10
N SER A 110 2.17 -12.94 11.24
CA SER A 110 3.36 -13.68 10.80
C SER A 110 3.18 -14.30 9.42
N THR A 111 1.93 -14.44 8.95
CA THR A 111 1.59 -14.92 7.61
C THR A 111 0.52 -14.04 6.97
N MET A 112 0.34 -14.17 5.65
CA MET A 112 -0.73 -13.43 4.96
C MET A 112 -2.13 -13.98 5.29
N ASP A 113 -2.26 -15.26 5.63
CA ASP A 113 -3.54 -15.84 6.09
C ASP A 113 -3.91 -15.30 7.48
N GLU A 114 -2.95 -15.23 8.41
CA GLU A 114 -3.18 -14.57 9.71
C GLU A 114 -3.55 -13.09 9.52
N ARG A 115 -2.93 -12.42 8.54
CA ARG A 115 -3.33 -11.05 8.17
C ARG A 115 -4.77 -11.00 7.66
N CYS A 116 -5.22 -11.99 6.88
CA CYS A 116 -6.62 -12.08 6.42
C CYS A 116 -7.58 -12.18 7.61
N GLU A 117 -7.30 -13.08 8.57
CA GLU A 117 -8.10 -13.23 9.80
C GLU A 117 -8.17 -11.92 10.60
N VAL A 118 -7.04 -11.23 10.74
CA VAL A 118 -7.01 -9.93 11.41
C VAL A 118 -7.83 -8.91 10.63
N VAL A 119 -7.62 -8.78 9.33
CA VAL A 119 -8.37 -7.84 8.47
C VAL A 119 -9.87 -8.10 8.55
N GLU A 120 -10.31 -9.36 8.48
CA GLU A 120 -11.70 -9.77 8.66
C GLU A 120 -12.23 -9.35 10.04
N SER A 121 -11.49 -9.63 11.12
CA SER A 121 -11.89 -9.27 12.49
C SER A 121 -12.04 -7.76 12.72
N LEU A 122 -11.38 -6.94 11.90
CA LEU A 122 -11.45 -5.48 11.93
C LEU A 122 -12.55 -4.91 11.01
N GLY A 123 -13.37 -5.77 10.41
CA GLY A 123 -14.44 -5.37 9.50
C GLY A 123 -13.97 -5.14 8.06
N GLY A 124 -12.86 -5.77 7.66
CA GLY A 124 -12.45 -5.82 6.27
C GLY A 124 -13.48 -6.52 5.39
N ILE A 125 -13.45 -6.23 4.09
CA ILE A 125 -14.37 -6.78 3.10
C ILE A 125 -13.60 -7.73 2.20
N PHE A 126 -14.15 -8.93 2.00
CA PHE A 126 -13.63 -9.89 1.04
C PHE A 126 -14.15 -9.60 -0.37
N TYR A 127 -13.25 -9.61 -1.34
CA TYR A 127 -13.54 -9.51 -2.76
C TYR A 127 -13.03 -10.75 -3.46
N SER A 128 -13.95 -11.57 -3.99
CA SER A 128 -13.58 -12.77 -4.78
C SER A 128 -12.88 -12.39 -6.10
N ASP A 129 -13.29 -11.27 -6.70
CA ASP A 129 -12.58 -10.59 -7.78
C ASP A 129 -11.96 -9.30 -7.23
N PRO A 130 -10.62 -9.25 -7.08
CA PRO A 130 -9.92 -8.07 -6.58
C PRO A 130 -10.26 -6.79 -7.36
N THR A 131 -10.54 -6.87 -8.66
CA THR A 131 -10.79 -5.68 -9.49
C THR A 131 -12.07 -4.94 -9.10
N LEU A 132 -12.97 -5.60 -8.36
CA LEU A 132 -14.20 -5.00 -7.84
C LEU A 132 -13.98 -4.15 -6.59
N CYS A 133 -12.79 -4.19 -5.98
CA CYS A 133 -12.52 -3.38 -4.79
C CYS A 133 -12.38 -1.89 -5.17
N PRO A 134 -13.25 -1.00 -4.64
CA PRO A 134 -13.19 0.41 -4.95
C PRO A 134 -11.95 1.10 -4.35
N ALA A 135 -11.29 0.48 -3.37
CA ALA A 135 -10.12 1.04 -2.70
C ALA A 135 -8.91 1.19 -3.63
N TRP A 136 -8.85 0.44 -4.74
CA TRP A 136 -7.76 0.61 -5.72
C TRP A 136 -7.75 1.98 -6.36
N LYS A 137 -8.92 2.60 -6.53
CA LYS A 137 -9.03 3.98 -7.01
C LYS A 137 -8.48 5.01 -6.01
N LEU A 138 -8.42 4.66 -4.72
CA LEU A 138 -7.86 5.55 -3.69
C LEU A 138 -6.33 5.58 -3.75
N VAL A 139 -5.69 4.54 -4.29
CA VAL A 139 -4.23 4.41 -4.35
C VAL A 139 -3.65 4.64 -5.75
N GLU A 140 -4.52 4.79 -6.75
CA GLU A 140 -4.13 4.94 -8.16
C GLU A 140 -3.35 6.24 -8.43
N ASP A 141 -3.67 7.37 -7.78
CA ASP A 141 -2.91 8.61 -7.97
C ASP A 141 -3.13 9.68 -6.87
N MET A 142 -2.07 10.03 -6.10
CA MET A 142 -2.09 11.16 -5.15
C MET A 142 -2.44 12.50 -5.82
N GLU A 143 -2.03 12.69 -7.09
CA GLU A 143 -2.13 13.95 -7.80
C GLU A 143 -3.56 14.22 -8.30
N THR A 144 -4.36 13.17 -8.55
CA THR A 144 -5.78 13.32 -8.88
C THR A 144 -6.66 13.56 -7.65
N TYR A 145 -6.29 13.02 -6.48
CA TYR A 145 -7.02 13.25 -5.23
C TYR A 145 -6.96 14.72 -4.79
N TYR A 146 -5.86 15.42 -5.10
CA TYR A 146 -5.75 16.87 -4.94
C TYR A 146 -5.09 17.51 -6.15
N PRO A 147 -5.87 17.98 -7.15
CA PRO A 147 -5.29 18.58 -8.34
C PRO A 147 -4.49 19.83 -7.97
N TYR A 148 -3.19 19.81 -8.29
CA TYR A 148 -2.37 21.00 -8.34
C TYR A 148 -2.96 21.93 -9.43
N ARG A 149 -3.77 22.91 -9.03
CA ARG A 149 -4.07 24.05 -9.92
C ARG A 149 -2.77 24.81 -10.12
N HIS A 150 -2.17 24.65 -11.30
CA HIS A 150 -1.19 25.61 -11.81
C HIS A 150 -1.93 26.94 -11.95
N GLY A 151 -1.55 27.92 -11.14
CA GLY A 151 -1.85 29.33 -11.36
C GLY A 151 -0.80 29.95 -12.27
#